data_AF-A0A6J1W8R8-F1
#
_entry.id   AF-A0A6J1W8R8-F1
#
_cell.length_a   1.000
_cell.length_b   1.000
_cell.length_c   1.000
_cell.angle_alpha   90.00
_cell.angle_beta   90.00
_cell.angle_gamma   90.00
#
_symmetry.space_group_name_H-M   'P 1'
#
loop_
_entity.id
_entity.type
_entity.pdbx_description
1 polymer ?
#
loop_
_entity_poly.entity_id
_entity_poly.type
_entity_poly.pdbx_seq_one_letter_code
_entity_poly.pdbx_strand_id
1 'polypeptide(L)'
;SVNQGENTGIDSVCCYRKNATAPPFDRVQIYHKFVNETNGFTKMGRYSLDPNSLFVNDYHEASPQTTLPPTTKPPVATECFTVNCTATNLIYRPQMADPTSKVFSSTQRFFVNLLGQILKTSKIGPYLISCSLSTLRSVNQGENTGIDSVCCYRKNATAPPFDR
;
A
#
# COMPACT_ATOMS: atom_id res chain seq x y z
N SER A 1 -14.80 23.50 -62.20
CA SER A 1 -14.61 24.63 -61.27
C SER A 1 -15.97 24.88 -60.62
N VAL A 2 -16.27 24.71 -59.33
CA VAL A 2 -15.58 24.25 -58.10
C VAL A 2 -16.71 23.62 -57.25
N ASN A 3 -16.49 22.44 -56.67
CA ASN A 3 -17.40 21.90 -55.65
C ASN A 3 -17.13 22.64 -54.34
N GLN A 4 -18.11 23.38 -53.82
CA GLN A 4 -18.07 23.98 -52.48
C GLN A 4 -18.21 22.85 -51.44
N GLY A 5 -17.08 22.34 -50.96
CA GLY A 5 -17.02 21.55 -49.74
C GLY A 5 -17.19 22.46 -48.53
N GLU A 6 -18.29 22.30 -47.81
CA GLU A 6 -18.48 22.89 -46.49
C GLU A 6 -17.51 22.24 -45.50
N ASN A 7 -16.42 22.94 -45.18
CA ASN A 7 -15.51 22.54 -44.12
C ASN A 7 -16.04 23.05 -42.78
N THR A 8 -16.62 22.15 -41.98
CA THR A 8 -17.00 22.44 -40.60
C THR A 8 -15.76 22.34 -39.69
N GLY A 9 -15.21 23.50 -39.31
CA GLY A 9 -14.14 23.56 -38.31
C GLY A 9 -14.69 23.32 -36.91
N ILE A 10 -14.32 22.20 -36.29
CA ILE A 10 -14.65 21.90 -34.89
C ILE A 10 -13.54 22.45 -34.00
N ASP A 11 -13.82 23.50 -33.24
CA ASP A 11 -12.93 23.96 -32.17
C ASP A 11 -13.24 23.17 -30.88
N SER A 12 -12.27 22.38 -30.42
CA SER A 12 -12.42 21.51 -29.25
C SER A 12 -11.47 21.98 -28.15
N VAL A 13 -12.00 22.72 -27.18
CA VAL A 13 -11.25 23.07 -25.97
C VAL A 13 -11.28 21.88 -25.01
N CYS A 14 -10.15 21.19 -24.86
CA CYS A 14 -9.99 20.11 -23.90
C CYS A 14 -9.50 20.65 -22.55
N CYS A 15 -10.37 20.70 -21.56
CA CYS A 15 -9.99 21.01 -20.18
C CYS A 15 -9.62 19.72 -19.44
N TYR A 16 -8.35 19.54 -19.08
CA TYR A 16 -7.93 18.46 -18.19
C TYR A 16 -7.78 18.98 -16.76
N ARG A 17 -8.32 18.23 -15.80
CA ARG A 17 -8.07 18.50 -14.38
C ARG A 17 -6.66 18.02 -14.06
N LYS A 18 -5.77 18.94 -13.67
CA LYS A 18 -4.46 18.56 -13.13
C LYS A 18 -4.70 17.92 -11.76
N ASN A 19 -4.88 16.60 -11.74
CA ASN A 19 -5.05 15.86 -10.49
C ASN A 19 -3.81 16.10 -9.61
N ALA A 20 -4.05 16.37 -8.33
CA ALA A 20 -2.99 16.52 -7.35
C ALA A 20 -2.03 15.32 -7.43
N THR A 21 -0.72 15.60 -7.44
CA THR A 21 0.28 14.55 -7.63
C THR A 21 0.54 13.87 -6.30
N ALA A 22 0.42 12.54 -6.27
CA ALA A 22 0.81 11.76 -5.11
C ALA A 22 2.31 11.97 -4.82
N PRO A 23 2.70 12.13 -3.55
CA PRO A 23 4.11 12.21 -3.21
C PRO A 23 4.82 10.90 -3.61
N PRO A 24 6.14 10.94 -3.91
CA PRO A 24 6.93 9.73 -4.09
C PRO A 24 6.78 8.77 -2.90
N PHE A 25 6.83 7.46 -3.16
CA PHE A 25 6.84 6.47 -2.08
C PHE A 25 8.07 6.69 -1.19
N ASP A 26 7.84 6.85 0.12
CA ASP A 26 8.89 6.95 1.11
C ASP A 26 8.62 5.91 2.19
N ARG A 27 9.27 4.75 2.04
CA ARG A 27 9.17 3.61 2.98
C ARG A 27 9.56 3.99 4.41
N VAL A 28 10.47 4.95 4.59
CA VAL A 28 10.93 5.41 5.91
C VAL A 28 9.85 6.24 6.59
N GLN A 29 9.24 7.19 5.86
CA GLN A 29 8.12 7.97 6.40
C GLN A 29 6.92 7.07 6.72
N ILE A 30 6.63 6.08 5.89
CA ILE A 30 5.54 5.13 6.15
C ILE A 30 5.86 4.25 7.38
N TYR A 31 7.09 3.78 7.53
CA TYR A 31 7.53 3.04 8.71
C TYR A 31 7.31 3.85 10.00
N HIS A 32 7.83 5.08 10.06
CA HIS A 32 7.64 5.92 11.24
C HIS A 32 6.17 6.28 11.47
N LYS A 33 5.37 6.41 10.40
CA LYS A 33 3.92 6.61 10.54
C LYS A 33 3.28 5.45 11.30
N PHE A 34 3.62 4.20 10.96
CA PHE A 34 3.16 3.05 11.71
C PHE A 34 3.63 3.08 13.15
N VAL A 35 4.94 3.25 13.39
CA VAL A 35 5.53 3.30 14.74
C VAL A 35 4.82 4.33 15.63
N ASN A 36 4.59 5.55 15.12
CA ASN A 36 3.97 6.64 15.87
C ASN A 36 2.50 6.35 16.19
N GLU A 37 1.72 5.81 15.24
CA GLU A 37 0.28 5.54 15.41
C GLU A 37 0.00 4.28 16.26
N THR A 38 1.03 3.50 16.58
CA THR A 38 0.90 2.20 17.27
C THR A 38 1.74 2.10 18.54
N ASN A 39 2.09 3.25 19.12
CA ASN A 39 2.87 3.36 20.36
C ASN A 39 4.17 2.57 20.29
N GLY A 40 5.04 2.91 19.33
CA GLY A 40 6.30 2.19 19.12
C GLY A 40 6.13 0.85 18.42
N PHE A 41 5.05 0.65 17.65
CA PHE A 41 4.73 -0.63 17.01
C PHE A 41 4.57 -1.80 17.97
N THR A 42 4.10 -1.53 19.18
CA THR A 42 3.85 -2.55 20.20
C THR A 42 2.40 -2.99 20.25
N LYS A 43 1.47 -2.19 19.71
CA LYS A 43 0.03 -2.46 19.80
C LYS A 43 -0.77 -1.98 18.59
N MET A 44 -1.64 -2.84 18.11
CA MET A 44 -2.62 -2.55 17.06
C MET A 44 -4.02 -2.96 17.54
N GLY A 45 -4.74 -2.01 18.14
CA GLY A 45 -6.03 -2.25 18.78
C GLY A 45 -5.95 -3.32 19.87
N ARG A 46 -6.55 -4.50 19.65
CA ARG A 46 -6.54 -5.61 20.60
C ARG A 46 -5.30 -6.52 20.50
N TYR A 47 -4.50 -6.37 19.45
CA TYR A 47 -3.33 -7.21 19.24
C TYR A 47 -2.06 -6.53 19.75
N SER A 48 -1.27 -7.30 20.47
CA SER A 48 0.11 -6.99 20.79
C SER A 48 0.97 -7.37 19.60
N LEU A 49 1.97 -6.54 19.31
CA LEU A 49 2.86 -6.70 18.17
C LEU A 49 4.30 -6.88 18.64
N ASP A 50 5.09 -7.60 17.85
CA ASP A 50 6.53 -7.59 18.00
C ASP A 50 7.10 -6.32 17.32
N PRO A 51 7.68 -5.38 18.07
CA PRO A 51 8.20 -4.13 17.50
C PRO A 51 9.35 -4.35 16.51
N ASN A 52 10.06 -5.48 16.59
CA ASN A 52 11.15 -5.82 15.68
C ASN A 52 10.65 -6.50 14.39
N SER A 53 9.34 -6.72 14.28
CA SER A 53 8.74 -7.44 13.15
C SER A 53 8.14 -6.53 12.08
N LEU A 54 8.10 -5.21 12.28
CA LEU A 54 7.62 -4.27 11.26
C LEU A 54 8.61 -4.19 10.11
N PHE A 55 8.14 -4.53 8.90
CA PHE A 55 8.84 -4.23 7.65
C PHE A 55 7.92 -3.47 6.70
N VAL A 56 8.42 -2.39 6.11
CA VAL A 56 7.74 -1.64 5.04
C VAL A 56 8.55 -1.76 3.77
N ASN A 57 8.10 -2.58 2.81
CA ASN A 57 8.81 -2.83 1.56
C ASN A 57 10.31 -3.15 1.80
N ASP A 58 10.54 -4.15 2.65
CA ASP A 58 11.84 -4.65 3.14
C ASP A 58 12.65 -3.66 4.00
N TYR A 59 12.11 -2.48 4.31
CA TYR A 59 12.75 -1.53 5.24
C TYR A 59 12.36 -1.80 6.69
N HIS A 60 13.38 -1.82 7.55
CA HIS A 60 13.31 -1.88 9.01
C HIS A 60 14.52 -1.12 9.59
N GLU A 61 14.37 -0.40 10.71
CA GLU A 61 15.43 0.48 11.23
C GLU A 61 16.73 -0.24 11.59
N ALA A 62 16.65 -1.46 12.14
CA ALA A 62 17.83 -2.26 12.49
C ALA A 62 18.45 -2.99 11.28
N SER A 63 17.81 -2.96 10.11
CA SER A 63 18.30 -3.63 8.90
C SER A 63 19.23 -2.73 8.10
N PRO A 64 20.30 -3.28 7.49
CA PRO A 64 21.14 -2.50 6.57
C PRO A 64 20.30 -1.90 5.44
N GLN A 65 20.56 -0.64 5.10
CA GLN A 65 19.86 0.01 3.99
C GLN A 65 20.23 -0.64 2.67
N THR A 66 19.35 -1.48 2.12
CA THR A 66 19.47 -1.93 0.75
C THR A 66 18.96 -0.83 -0.18
N THR A 67 19.87 -0.18 -0.89
CA THR A 67 19.54 0.67 -2.04
C THR A 67 19.18 -0.26 -3.20
N LEU A 68 17.90 -0.61 -3.32
CA LEU A 68 17.42 -1.31 -4.51
C LEU A 68 17.49 -0.33 -5.70
N PRO A 69 18.09 -0.73 -6.84
CA PRO A 69 18.04 0.10 -8.03
C PRO A 69 16.56 0.34 -8.40
N PRO A 70 16.20 1.55 -8.86
CA PRO A 70 14.85 1.82 -9.31
C PRO A 70 14.51 0.82 -10.41
N THR A 71 13.60 -0.11 -10.14
CA THR A 71 13.12 -1.03 -11.16
C THR A 71 12.28 -0.19 -12.10
N THR A 72 12.73 -0.05 -13.36
CA THR A 72 12.00 0.65 -14.43
C THR A 72 10.77 -0.16 -14.79
N LYS A 73 9.77 -0.15 -13.91
CA LYS A 73 8.44 -0.68 -14.23
C LYS A 73 7.78 0.30 -15.21
N PRO A 74 6.94 -0.20 -16.14
CA PRO A 74 6.13 0.66 -16.99
C PRO A 74 5.40 1.73 -16.15
N PRO A 75 5.01 2.88 -16.72
CA PRO A 75 4.23 3.87 -15.99
C PRO A 75 2.86 3.27 -15.62
N VAL A 76 2.81 2.59 -14.47
CA VAL A 76 1.58 2.12 -13.87
C VAL A 76 1.04 3.28 -13.03
N ALA A 77 -0.24 3.61 -13.22
CA ALA A 77 -0.91 4.65 -12.44
C ALA A 77 -1.13 4.26 -10.94
N THR A 78 -0.49 3.18 -10.50
CA THR A 78 -0.64 2.56 -9.19
C THR A 78 0.72 2.06 -8.73
N GLU A 79 1.06 2.36 -7.49
CA GLU A 79 2.23 1.81 -6.80
C GLU A 79 1.75 1.03 -5.57
N CYS A 80 2.36 -0.13 -5.31
CA CYS A 80 2.02 -0.99 -4.17
C CYS A 80 3.27 -1.29 -3.36
N PHE A 81 3.11 -1.38 -2.05
CA PHE A 81 4.16 -1.69 -1.09
C PHE A 81 3.69 -2.71 -0.07
N THR A 82 4.62 -3.47 0.50
CA THR A 82 4.32 -4.44 1.56
C THR A 82 4.40 -3.80 2.95
N VAL A 83 3.55 -4.28 3.85
CA VAL A 83 3.65 -4.04 5.29
C VAL A 83 3.53 -5.38 5.98
N ASN A 84 4.60 -5.82 6.63
CA ASN A 84 4.66 -7.11 7.29
C ASN A 84 4.88 -6.90 8.79
N CYS A 85 4.23 -7.71 9.63
CA CYS A 85 4.40 -7.70 11.08
C CYS A 85 4.03 -9.03 11.73
N THR A 86 4.32 -9.18 13.02
CA THR A 86 3.94 -10.34 13.83
C THR A 86 3.08 -9.89 15.02
N ALA A 87 1.92 -10.52 15.17
CA ALA A 87 1.08 -10.38 16.35
C ALA A 87 1.42 -11.48 17.37
N THR A 88 1.77 -11.07 18.58
CA THR A 88 2.29 -11.94 19.65
C THR A 88 1.22 -12.51 20.57
N ASN A 89 0.00 -11.97 20.52
CA ASN A 89 -1.15 -12.49 21.26
C ASN A 89 -2.24 -13.05 20.32
N LEU A 90 -1.89 -13.35 19.07
CA LEU A 90 -2.75 -13.98 18.09
C LEU A 90 -2.22 -15.38 17.77
N ILE A 91 -2.78 -16.39 18.43
CA ILE A 91 -2.45 -17.79 18.18
C ILE A 91 -2.85 -18.17 16.76
N TYR A 92 -1.90 -18.71 16.00
CA TYR A 92 -2.15 -19.19 14.65
C TYR A 92 -3.07 -20.41 14.68
N ARG A 93 -4.02 -20.46 13.74
CA ARG A 93 -4.94 -21.59 13.58
C ARG A 93 -4.89 -22.09 12.14
N PRO A 94 -5.07 -23.39 11.86
CA PRO A 94 -5.09 -23.90 10.49
C PRO A 94 -6.08 -23.18 9.57
N GLN A 95 -7.22 -22.72 10.10
CA GLN A 95 -8.21 -21.95 9.34
C GLN A 95 -7.67 -20.60 8.84
N MET A 96 -6.63 -20.05 9.47
CA MET A 96 -5.95 -18.84 8.99
C MET A 96 -5.15 -19.09 7.71
N ALA A 97 -4.89 -20.33 7.32
CA ALA A 97 -4.31 -20.66 6.01
C ALA A 97 -5.34 -20.62 4.87
N ASP A 98 -6.64 -20.64 5.19
CA ASP A 98 -7.73 -20.71 4.23
C ASP A 98 -8.40 -19.33 4.10
N PRO A 99 -8.23 -18.64 2.95
CA PRO A 99 -8.85 -17.33 2.71
C PRO A 99 -10.37 -17.31 2.80
N THR A 100 -11.03 -18.46 2.60
CA THR A 100 -12.49 -18.59 2.66
C THR A 100 -13.01 -18.77 4.08
N SER A 101 -12.12 -19.04 5.04
CA SER A 101 -12.52 -19.28 6.42
C SER A 101 -12.97 -17.99 7.11
N LYS A 102 -13.92 -18.14 8.05
CA LYS A 102 -14.37 -17.03 8.91
C LYS A 102 -13.25 -16.49 9.79
N VAL A 103 -12.31 -17.35 10.20
CA VAL A 103 -11.18 -16.97 11.07
C VAL A 103 -10.20 -16.08 10.30
N PHE A 104 -9.86 -16.46 9.07
CA PHE A 104 -9.05 -15.62 8.18
C PHE A 104 -9.77 -14.31 7.88
N SER A 105 -11.01 -14.38 7.37
CA SER A 105 -11.78 -13.19 6.95
C SER A 105 -11.96 -12.16 8.06
N SER A 106 -12.21 -12.60 9.30
CA SER A 106 -12.34 -11.70 10.46
C SER A 106 -11.00 -11.07 10.86
N THR A 107 -9.92 -11.83 10.84
CA THR A 107 -8.56 -11.36 11.14
C THR A 107 -8.08 -10.37 10.07
N GLN A 108 -8.25 -10.72 8.79
CA GLN A 108 -7.99 -9.85 7.65
C GLN A 108 -8.73 -8.53 7.78
N ARG A 109 -10.04 -8.56 8.05
CA ARG A 109 -10.85 -7.33 8.16
C ARG A 109 -10.31 -6.42 9.25
N PHE A 110 -9.89 -6.96 10.38
CA PHE A 110 -9.31 -6.17 11.47
C PHE A 110 -8.03 -5.45 11.02
N PHE A 111 -7.05 -6.18 10.50
CA PHE A 111 -5.76 -5.59 10.11
C PHE A 111 -5.90 -4.64 8.93
N VAL A 112 -6.64 -5.00 7.88
CA VAL A 112 -6.87 -4.13 6.72
C VAL A 112 -7.52 -2.80 7.12
N ASN A 113 -8.52 -2.85 8.02
CA ASN A 113 -9.16 -1.62 8.50
C ASN A 113 -8.17 -0.71 9.25
N LEU A 114 -7.34 -1.28 10.10
CA LEU A 114 -6.38 -0.53 10.90
C LEU A 114 -5.24 0.04 10.06
N LEU A 115 -4.67 -0.76 9.15
CA LEU A 115 -3.69 -0.31 8.16
C LEU A 115 -4.26 0.87 7.34
N GLY A 116 -5.50 0.73 6.87
CA GLY A 116 -6.19 1.78 6.14
C GLY A 116 -6.39 3.06 6.97
N GLN A 117 -6.73 2.95 8.25
CA GLN A 117 -6.87 4.11 9.14
C GLN A 117 -5.54 4.85 9.32
N ILE A 118 -4.46 4.12 9.60
CA ILE A 118 -3.11 4.69 9.79
C ILE A 118 -2.63 5.38 8.50
N LEU A 119 -2.82 4.73 7.35
CA LEU A 119 -2.34 5.25 6.07
C LEU A 119 -3.17 6.43 5.56
N LYS A 120 -4.48 6.50 5.86
CA LYS A 120 -5.32 7.65 5.51
C LYS A 120 -4.84 8.96 6.14
N THR A 121 -4.14 8.91 7.27
CA THR A 121 -3.57 10.08 7.94
C THR A 121 -2.11 10.34 7.54
N SER A 122 -1.60 9.63 6.53
CA SER A 122 -0.27 9.84 5.94
C SER A 122 -0.34 10.72 4.69
N LYS A 123 0.82 11.11 4.14
CA LYS A 123 0.89 11.89 2.89
C LYS A 123 0.33 11.15 1.66
N ILE A 124 0.34 9.82 1.67
CA ILE A 124 -0.27 9.02 0.59
C ILE A 124 -1.76 8.76 0.82
N GLY A 125 -2.29 9.13 1.99
CA GLY A 125 -3.67 8.86 2.40
C GLY A 125 -4.75 9.26 1.39
N PRO A 126 -4.70 10.49 0.81
CA PRO A 126 -5.65 10.92 -0.22
C PRO A 126 -5.62 10.08 -1.51
N TYR A 127 -4.54 9.32 -1.73
CA TYR A 127 -4.30 8.51 -2.92
C TYR A 127 -4.42 7.01 -2.65
N LEU A 128 -4.63 6.60 -1.39
CA LEU A 128 -4.74 5.20 -1.00
C LEU A 128 -5.93 4.55 -1.71
N ILE A 129 -5.67 3.46 -2.43
CA ILE A 129 -6.70 2.67 -3.12
C ILE A 129 -7.24 1.64 -2.13
N SER A 130 -6.36 0.80 -1.60
CA SER A 130 -6.72 -0.27 -0.68
C SER A 130 -5.48 -0.81 0.04
N CYS A 131 -5.72 -1.47 1.15
CA CYS A 131 -4.82 -2.48 1.68
C CYS A 131 -5.54 -3.82 1.63
N SER A 132 -4.80 -4.89 1.37
CA SER A 132 -5.24 -6.26 1.51
C SER A 132 -4.24 -7.00 2.38
N LEU A 133 -4.74 -7.94 3.18
CA LEU A 133 -3.88 -8.90 3.86
C LEU A 133 -3.56 -9.99 2.83
N SER A 134 -2.27 -10.24 2.58
CA SER A 134 -1.83 -11.24 1.61
C SER A 134 -1.79 -12.62 2.25
N THR A 135 -1.22 -12.77 3.44
CA THR A 135 -1.18 -14.06 4.15
C THR A 135 -1.18 -13.90 5.68
N LEU A 136 -1.71 -14.91 6.37
CA LEU A 136 -1.47 -15.16 7.79
C LEU A 136 -0.58 -16.38 7.91
N ARG A 137 0.53 -16.27 8.65
CA ARG A 137 1.54 -17.33 8.78
C ARG A 137 1.75 -17.73 10.23
N SER A 138 2.02 -19.01 10.44
CA SER A 138 2.49 -19.51 11.72
C SER A 138 3.88 -18.96 12.02
N VAL A 139 4.08 -18.40 13.20
CA VAL A 139 5.37 -17.96 13.74
C VAL A 139 5.55 -18.62 15.11
N ASN A 140 6.79 -19.00 15.45
CA ASN A 140 7.11 -19.67 16.71
C ASN A 140 6.19 -20.86 17.00
N GLN A 141 6.14 -21.83 16.07
CA GLN A 141 5.30 -23.03 16.18
C GLN A 141 3.80 -22.75 16.35
N GLY A 142 3.33 -21.56 15.99
CA GLY A 142 1.92 -21.16 16.01
C GLY A 142 1.50 -20.38 17.25
N GLU A 143 2.43 -20.11 18.18
CA GLU A 143 2.20 -19.20 19.30
C GLU A 143 1.92 -17.77 18.82
N ASN A 144 2.54 -17.38 17.71
CA ASN A 144 2.39 -16.06 17.11
C ASN A 144 1.85 -16.18 15.67
N THR A 145 1.26 -15.09 15.18
CA THR A 145 0.79 -15.00 13.80
C THR A 145 1.52 -13.90 13.06
N GLY A 146 2.25 -14.28 12.01
CA GLY A 146 2.79 -13.36 11.02
C GLY A 146 1.69 -12.85 10.10
N ILE A 147 1.71 -11.57 9.79
CA ILE A 147 0.74 -10.84 8.98
C ILE A 147 1.51 -10.19 7.85
N ASP A 148 1.27 -10.63 6.63
CA ASP A 148 1.80 -9.98 5.44
C ASP A 148 0.66 -9.22 4.77
N SER A 149 0.91 -7.97 4.39
CA SER A 149 -0.10 -7.11 3.77
C SER A 149 0.49 -6.35 2.60
N VAL A 150 -0.37 -6.01 1.63
CA VAL A 150 -0.03 -5.16 0.49
C VAL A 150 -0.97 -3.97 0.50
N CYS A 151 -0.40 -2.76 0.43
CA CYS A 151 -1.15 -1.53 0.29
C CYS A 151 -0.81 -0.89 -1.05
N CYS A 152 -1.83 -0.44 -1.76
CA CYS A 152 -1.71 0.18 -3.07
C CYS A 152 -2.28 1.60 -3.05
N TYR A 153 -1.62 2.52 -3.74
CA TYR A 153 -2.04 3.90 -3.87
C TYR A 153 -1.86 4.39 -5.31
N ARG A 154 -2.65 5.37 -5.72
CA ARG A 154 -2.56 5.98 -7.05
C ARG A 154 -1.29 6.80 -7.16
N LYS A 155 -0.54 6.58 -8.24
CA LYS A 155 0.60 7.39 -8.66
C LYS A 155 0.32 7.95 -10.04
N ASN A 156 0.72 9.18 -10.33
CA ASN A 156 0.59 9.67 -11.70
C ASN A 156 1.57 8.92 -12.61
N ALA A 157 1.06 8.35 -13.70
CA ALA A 157 1.88 7.95 -14.83
C ALA A 157 2.48 9.23 -15.43
N THR A 158 3.80 9.37 -15.41
CA THR A 158 4.44 10.39 -16.23
C THR A 158 4.17 10.01 -17.68
N ALA A 159 3.35 10.77 -18.39
CA ALA A 159 3.20 10.58 -19.82
C ALA A 159 4.58 10.74 -20.48
N PRO A 160 4.96 9.88 -21.44
CA PRO A 160 6.16 10.14 -22.23
C PRO A 160 6.01 11.53 -22.89
N PRO A 161 7.11 12.29 -23.01
CA PRO A 161 7.07 13.58 -23.71
C PRO A 161 6.50 13.35 -25.12
N PHE A 162 5.57 14.23 -25.52
CA PHE A 162 5.10 14.26 -26.90
C PHE A 162 6.28 14.66 -27.78
N ASP A 163 6.74 13.74 -28.64
CA ASP A 163 7.54 14.12 -29.80
C ASP A 163 6.63 14.93 -30.73
N ARG A 164 7.05 16.15 -31.03
CA ARG A 164 6.37 17.08 -31.94
C ARG A 164 7.01 17.04 -33.31
#